data_AF-A0A1H0B1D0-F1
#
_entry.id   AF-A0A1H0B1D0-F1
#
_cell.length_a   1.000
_cell.length_b   1.000
_cell.length_c   1.000
_cell.angle_alpha   90.00
_cell.angle_beta   90.00
_cell.angle_gamma   90.00
#
_symmetry.space_group_name_H-M   'P 1'
#
loop_
_entity.id
_entity.type
_entity.pdbx_description
1 polymer ?
#
loop_
_entity_poly.entity_id
_entity_poly.type
_entity_poly.pdbx_seq_one_letter_code
_entity_poly.pdbx_strand_id
1 'polypeptide(L)'
;MTRLVTADLPALLDPSVVGHRFARQAALRRQGFGVPAFFCVPASALEHVLTSVLDRLGVPPPHGYPDLLTWSESAGKEIRATGVDDELAVDLCAEFDRLVGTGGVAAVRACVFGGHGDSFEGISNGYLFVPRHELAERVADCYASIFSPQALLHAAQQGMDLRSIRVAVGVQRTAVGRG
;
A
#
# COMPACT_ATOMS: atom_id res chain seq x y z
N MET A 1 -14.96 12.57 -4.55
CA MET A 1 -13.86 12.74 -3.57
C MET A 1 -12.61 12.18 -4.21
N THR A 2 -11.50 12.90 -4.18
CA THR A 2 -10.25 12.47 -4.82
C THR A 2 -9.76 11.16 -4.19
N ARG A 3 -9.63 10.09 -4.99
CA ARG A 3 -9.19 8.77 -4.51
C ARG A 3 -7.68 8.65 -4.33
N LEU A 4 -6.94 9.68 -4.75
CA LEU A 4 -5.49 9.79 -4.60
C LEU A 4 -5.15 11.00 -3.71
N VAL A 5 -4.02 10.88 -3.01
CA VAL A 5 -3.43 11.94 -2.21
C VAL A 5 -2.15 12.42 -2.89
N THR A 6 -2.22 13.58 -3.54
CA THR A 6 -1.14 14.22 -4.28
C THR A 6 -0.40 15.25 -3.42
N ALA A 7 0.72 15.78 -3.92
CA ALA A 7 1.63 16.65 -3.17
C ALA A 7 1.00 17.97 -2.66
N ASP A 8 0.00 18.46 -3.38
CA ASP A 8 -0.78 19.66 -3.08
C ASP A 8 -1.81 19.45 -1.96
N LEU A 9 -2.20 18.19 -1.69
CA LEU A 9 -3.19 17.89 -0.67
C LEU A 9 -2.57 17.86 0.73
N PRO A 10 -3.14 18.57 1.73
CA PRO A 10 -2.67 18.51 3.12
C PRO A 10 -2.66 17.09 3.69
N ALA A 11 -3.57 16.23 3.22
CA ALA A 11 -3.68 14.83 3.62
C ALA A 11 -2.40 14.02 3.37
N LEU A 12 -1.49 14.46 2.48
CA LEU A 12 -0.21 13.77 2.28
C LEU A 12 0.72 13.87 3.51
N LEU A 13 0.47 14.82 4.41
CA LEU A 13 1.18 14.92 5.70
C LEU A 13 0.52 14.14 6.83
N ASP A 14 -0.66 13.56 6.59
CA ASP A 14 -1.42 12.88 7.64
C ASP A 14 -1.06 11.39 7.70
N PRO A 15 -0.39 10.92 8.77
CA PRO A 15 -0.02 9.52 8.90
C PRO A 15 -1.23 8.59 9.07
N SER A 16 -2.41 9.11 9.46
CA SER A 16 -3.64 8.31 9.50
C SER A 16 -4.22 8.04 8.11
N VAL A 17 -3.86 8.85 7.11
CA VAL A 17 -4.35 8.72 5.73
C VAL A 17 -3.38 7.94 4.85
N VAL A 18 -2.09 8.31 4.91
CA VAL A 18 -1.05 7.76 4.02
C VAL A 18 0.00 6.93 4.77
N GLY A 19 -0.11 6.78 6.10
CA GLY A 19 0.90 6.09 6.88
C GLY A 19 2.15 6.93 7.17
N HIS A 20 2.84 6.58 8.24
CA HIS A 20 3.99 7.34 8.77
C HIS A 20 5.12 7.54 7.76
N ARG A 21 5.39 6.55 6.89
CA ARG A 21 6.46 6.63 5.90
C ARG A 21 6.21 7.74 4.90
N PHE A 22 5.03 7.77 4.30
CA PHE A 22 4.68 8.74 3.26
C PHE A 22 4.47 10.13 3.85
N ALA A 23 3.83 10.23 5.01
CA ALA A 23 3.70 11.49 5.74
C ALA A 23 5.07 12.13 6.05
N ARG A 24 6.02 11.32 6.54
CA ARG A 24 7.39 11.79 6.81
C ARG A 24 8.14 12.18 5.53
N GLN A 25 8.01 11.41 4.44
CA GLN A 25 8.61 11.76 3.14
C GLN A 25 8.07 13.08 2.60
N ALA A 26 6.76 13.33 2.74
CA ALA A 26 6.15 14.59 2.32
C ALA A 26 6.62 15.77 3.18
N ALA A 27 6.75 15.58 4.50
CA ALA A 27 7.29 16.61 5.39
C ALA A 27 8.74 16.99 5.02
N LEU A 28 9.59 16.00 4.80
CA LEU A 28 10.98 16.22 4.35
C LEU A 28 11.02 16.94 2.99
N ARG A 29 10.16 16.54 2.04
CA ARG A 29 10.07 17.22 0.74
C ARG A 29 9.66 18.69 0.88
N ARG A 30 8.70 19.01 1.76
CA ARG A 30 8.27 20.40 2.06
C ARG A 30 9.38 21.23 2.70
N GLN A 31 10.29 20.58 3.43
CA GLN A 31 11.49 21.22 4.00
C GLN A 31 12.64 21.38 2.97
N GLY A 32 12.43 21.01 1.71
CA GLY A 32 13.42 21.17 0.64
C GLY A 32 14.43 20.03 0.53
N PHE A 33 14.27 18.93 1.28
CA PHE A 33 15.10 17.75 1.10
C PHE A 33 14.82 17.07 -0.25
N GLY A 34 15.84 16.44 -0.83
CA GLY A 34 15.82 15.77 -2.14
C GLY A 34 15.00 14.47 -2.20
N VAL A 35 13.81 14.44 -1.60
CA VAL A 35 12.89 13.31 -1.67
C VAL A 35 12.20 13.29 -3.03
N PRO A 36 12.28 12.19 -3.82
CA PRO A 36 11.61 12.10 -5.11
C PRO A 36 10.10 12.35 -5.00
N ALA A 37 9.52 13.00 -6.00
CA ALA A 37 8.08 13.26 -6.05
C ALA A 37 7.28 11.94 -6.02
N PHE A 38 6.12 11.97 -5.37
CA PHE A 38 5.23 10.83 -5.22
C PHE A 38 3.80 11.29 -4.95
N PHE A 39 2.86 10.37 -5.11
CA PHE A 39 1.49 10.45 -4.64
C PHE A 39 1.12 9.13 -3.95
N CYS A 40 -0.01 9.11 -3.24
CA CYS A 40 -0.47 7.94 -2.51
C CYS A 40 -1.90 7.55 -2.87
N VAL A 41 -2.17 6.26 -2.93
CA VAL A 41 -3.51 5.69 -2.70
C VAL A 41 -3.69 5.64 -1.18
N PRO A 42 -4.67 6.37 -0.61
CA PRO A 42 -4.92 6.40 0.83
C PRO A 42 -5.49 5.08 1.32
N ALA A 43 -5.37 4.81 2.62
CA ALA A 43 -5.87 3.56 3.18
C ALA A 43 -7.37 3.34 3.01
N SER A 44 -8.16 4.41 3.01
CA SER A 44 -9.61 4.35 2.82
C SER A 44 -10.04 3.85 1.45
N ALA A 45 -9.16 3.90 0.43
CA ALA A 45 -9.53 3.54 -0.94
C ALA A 45 -9.90 2.05 -1.08
N LEU A 46 -9.25 1.17 -0.30
CA LEU A 46 -9.43 -0.28 -0.39
C LEU A 46 -9.76 -0.94 0.95
N GLU A 47 -10.12 -0.13 1.96
CA GLU A 47 -10.56 -0.61 3.27
C GLU A 47 -11.76 -1.57 3.16
N HIS A 48 -12.74 -1.24 2.31
CA HIS A 48 -13.91 -2.10 2.07
C HIS A 48 -13.54 -3.47 1.51
N VAL A 49 -12.50 -3.55 0.66
CA VAL A 49 -12.01 -4.82 0.11
C VAL A 49 -11.38 -5.66 1.21
N LEU A 50 -10.55 -5.05 2.06
CA LEU A 50 -9.95 -5.72 3.21
C LEU A 50 -11.02 -6.31 4.14
N THR A 51 -12.04 -5.51 4.49
CA THR A 51 -13.17 -5.96 5.30
C THR A 51 -13.91 -7.13 4.65
N SER A 52 -14.21 -7.05 3.36
CA SER A 52 -14.88 -8.12 2.60
C SER A 52 -14.08 -9.43 2.59
N VAL A 53 -12.75 -9.37 2.51
CA VAL A 53 -11.90 -10.58 2.61
C VAL A 53 -11.98 -11.19 4.01
N LEU A 54 -11.86 -10.38 5.06
CA LEU A 54 -11.93 -10.84 6.44
C LEU A 54 -13.30 -11.41 6.82
N ASP A 55 -14.38 -10.82 6.30
CA ASP A 55 -15.74 -11.32 6.56
C ASP A 55 -16.02 -12.65 5.84
N ARG A 56 -15.41 -12.88 4.66
CA ARG A 56 -15.56 -14.13 3.91
C ARG A 56 -14.66 -15.25 4.41
N LEU A 57 -13.39 -14.96 4.70
CA LEU A 57 -12.39 -15.97 5.09
C LEU A 57 -12.27 -16.15 6.61
N GLY A 58 -12.87 -15.25 7.40
CA GLY A 58 -12.76 -15.27 8.85
C GLY A 58 -11.38 -14.85 9.36
N VAL A 59 -11.10 -15.21 10.61
CA VAL A 59 -9.85 -14.90 11.30
C VAL A 59 -8.76 -15.87 10.81
N PRO A 60 -7.53 -15.40 10.53
CA PRO A 60 -6.42 -16.30 10.19
C PRO A 60 -6.15 -17.30 11.32
N PRO A 61 -5.70 -18.52 10.99
CA PRO A 61 -5.27 -19.47 12.01
C PRO A 61 -4.10 -18.87 12.80
N PRO A 62 -4.15 -18.88 14.14
CA PRO A 62 -3.17 -18.16 14.96
C PRO A 62 -1.77 -18.81 14.92
N HIS A 63 -1.68 -20.09 14.58
CA HIS A 63 -0.45 -20.87 14.48
C HIS A 63 -0.64 -22.00 13.45
N GLY A 64 0.44 -22.44 12.80
CA GLY A 64 0.44 -23.64 11.93
C GLY A 64 0.84 -23.35 10.48
N TYR A 65 2.04 -23.81 10.12
CA TYR A 65 2.53 -23.90 8.73
C TYR A 65 2.10 -25.28 8.18
N PRO A 66 0.81 -25.46 7.86
CA PRO A 66 0.38 -25.13 6.50
C PRO A 66 -0.88 -24.27 6.41
N ASP A 67 -1.75 -24.30 7.42
CA ASP A 67 -3.06 -23.63 7.36
C ASP A 67 -2.92 -22.11 7.21
N LEU A 68 -1.91 -21.49 7.85
CA LEU A 68 -1.62 -20.07 7.70
C LEU A 68 -1.20 -19.71 6.27
N LEU A 69 -0.42 -20.57 5.61
CA LEU A 69 -0.01 -20.36 4.22
C LEU A 69 -1.22 -20.44 3.28
N THR A 70 -2.05 -21.47 3.43
CA THR A 70 -3.26 -21.62 2.61
C THR A 70 -4.23 -20.46 2.81
N TRP A 71 -4.41 -20.01 4.05
CA TRP A 71 -5.23 -18.85 4.36
C TRP A 71 -4.63 -17.58 3.74
N SER A 72 -3.32 -17.36 3.91
CA SER A 72 -2.57 -16.23 3.34
C SER A 72 -2.73 -16.15 1.81
N GLU A 73 -2.54 -17.28 1.13
CA GLU A 73 -2.67 -17.38 -0.32
C GLU A 73 -4.11 -17.08 -0.78
N SER A 74 -5.10 -17.61 -0.06
CA SER A 74 -6.52 -17.38 -0.36
C SER A 74 -6.88 -15.91 -0.20
N ALA A 75 -6.49 -15.28 0.91
CA ALA A 75 -6.74 -13.88 1.18
C ALA A 75 -6.04 -12.96 0.16
N GLY A 76 -4.78 -13.24 -0.16
CA GLY A 76 -4.05 -12.51 -1.19
C GLY A 76 -4.65 -12.68 -2.58
N LYS A 77 -5.19 -13.86 -2.91
CA LYS A 77 -5.88 -14.10 -4.19
C LYS A 77 -7.17 -13.31 -4.29
N GLU A 78 -7.96 -13.23 -3.22
CA GLU A 78 -9.20 -12.44 -3.18
C GLU A 78 -8.94 -10.95 -3.40
N ILE A 79 -7.89 -10.39 -2.76
CA ILE A 79 -7.50 -8.99 -2.98
C ILE A 79 -7.12 -8.77 -4.45
N ARG A 80 -6.28 -9.63 -5.03
CA ARG A 80 -5.85 -9.50 -6.43
C ARG A 80 -6.98 -9.69 -7.43
N ALA A 81 -7.91 -10.60 -7.16
CA ALA A 81 -9.08 -10.83 -7.99
C ALA A 81 -10.06 -9.65 -7.95
N THR A 82 -10.18 -8.99 -6.79
CA THR A 82 -10.96 -7.75 -6.67
C THR A 82 -10.26 -6.59 -7.38
N GLY A 83 -8.93 -6.52 -7.26
CA GLY A 83 -8.10 -5.51 -7.90
C GLY A 83 -8.38 -4.09 -7.38
N VAL A 84 -7.99 -3.12 -8.21
CA VAL A 84 -8.42 -1.72 -8.07
C VAL A 84 -9.61 -1.51 -9.00
N ASP A 85 -10.60 -0.71 -8.58
CA ASP A 85 -11.73 -0.38 -9.45
C ASP A 85 -11.29 0.47 -10.67
N ASP A 86 -12.07 0.41 -11.76
CA ASP A 86 -11.74 1.05 -13.04
C ASP A 86 -11.50 2.56 -12.90
N GLU A 87 -12.29 3.23 -12.07
CA GLU A 87 -12.16 4.67 -11.82
C GLU A 87 -10.85 4.99 -11.08
N LEU A 88 -10.46 4.21 -10.07
CA LEU A 88 -9.16 4.32 -9.40
C LEU A 88 -8.01 3.99 -10.35
N ALA A 89 -8.17 3.01 -11.25
CA ALA A 89 -7.17 2.68 -12.26
C ALA A 89 -6.94 3.84 -13.25
N VAL A 90 -8.01 4.54 -13.65
CA VAL A 90 -7.94 5.75 -14.48
C VAL A 90 -7.19 6.87 -13.74
N ASP A 91 -7.57 7.15 -12.49
CA ASP A 91 -6.91 8.16 -11.66
C ASP A 91 -5.41 7.85 -11.47
N LEU A 92 -5.08 6.58 -11.19
CA LEU A 92 -3.71 6.08 -11.03
C LEU A 92 -2.88 6.34 -12.28
N CYS A 93 -3.40 5.98 -13.46
CA CYS A 93 -2.71 6.18 -14.72
C CYS A 93 -2.51 7.66 -15.04
N ALA A 94 -3.54 8.48 -14.82
CA ALA A 94 -3.46 9.92 -15.06
C ALA A 94 -2.39 10.59 -14.17
N GLU A 95 -2.35 10.23 -12.88
CA GLU A 95 -1.36 10.80 -11.96
C GLU A 95 0.05 10.22 -12.20
N PHE A 96 0.15 8.96 -12.58
CA PHE A 96 1.42 8.37 -13.03
C PHE A 96 1.99 9.13 -14.23
N ASP A 97 1.15 9.44 -15.22
CA ASP A 97 1.56 10.18 -16.42
C ASP A 97 2.07 11.59 -16.06
N ARG A 98 1.45 12.25 -15.07
CA ARG A 98 1.96 13.53 -14.53
C ARG A 98 3.28 13.37 -13.77
N LEU A 99 3.43 12.27 -13.04
CA LEU A 99 4.59 12.05 -12.16
C LEU A 99 5.86 11.67 -12.94
N VAL A 100 5.76 10.76 -13.91
CA VAL A 100 6.92 10.19 -14.61
C VAL A 100 6.78 10.16 -16.14
N GLY A 101 5.63 10.55 -16.69
CA GLY A 101 5.33 10.46 -18.12
C GLY A 101 4.85 9.06 -18.55
N THR A 102 4.18 8.98 -19.70
CA THR A 102 3.54 7.75 -20.20
C THR A 102 4.52 6.59 -20.47
N GLY A 103 5.77 6.91 -20.81
CA GLY A 103 6.87 5.94 -20.98
C GLY A 103 7.78 5.80 -19.76
N GLY A 104 7.44 6.46 -18.65
CA GLY A 104 8.21 6.42 -17.41
C GLY A 104 7.99 5.14 -16.62
N VAL A 105 8.78 4.99 -15.56
CA VAL A 105 8.63 3.93 -14.56
C VAL A 105 8.67 4.52 -13.15
N ALA A 106 7.93 3.91 -12.23
CA ALA A 106 7.86 4.34 -10.84
C ALA A 106 8.19 3.20 -9.86
N ALA A 107 8.48 3.55 -8.62
CA ALA A 107 8.44 2.62 -7.50
C ALA A 107 7.02 2.63 -6.91
N VAL A 108 6.49 1.45 -6.63
CA VAL A 108 5.18 1.26 -5.96
C VAL A 108 5.45 0.59 -4.62
N ARG A 109 5.04 1.19 -3.51
CA ARG A 109 5.40 0.73 -2.16
C ARG A 109 4.20 0.73 -1.24
N ALA A 110 4.01 -0.35 -0.50
CA ALA A 110 3.04 -0.40 0.59
C ALA A 110 3.60 0.30 1.84
N CYS A 111 2.71 0.95 2.59
CA CYS A 111 2.91 1.37 3.96
C CYS A 111 1.75 0.78 4.77
N VAL A 112 2.05 -0.25 5.55
CA VAL A 112 1.09 -0.89 6.47
C VAL A 112 1.21 -0.19 7.82
N PHE A 113 0.08 0.18 8.42
CA PHE A 113 0.00 0.90 9.69
C PHE A 113 -1.32 0.59 10.39
N GLY A 114 -1.47 0.99 11.66
CA GLY A 114 -2.57 0.57 12.51
C GLY A 114 -2.07 -0.36 13.62
N GLY A 115 -2.94 -0.73 14.56
CA GLY A 115 -2.46 -1.21 15.88
C GLY A 115 -1.86 -0.06 16.69
N HIS A 116 -1.42 -0.30 17.92
CA HIS A 116 -1.10 0.73 18.92
C HIS A 116 0.20 1.54 18.64
N GLY A 117 0.35 2.10 17.44
CA GLY A 117 1.52 2.87 17.00
C GLY A 117 2.61 2.03 16.33
N ASP A 118 2.34 0.75 16.07
CA ASP A 118 3.34 -0.20 15.58
C ASP A 118 3.62 -0.05 14.08
N SER A 119 4.89 -0.23 13.71
CA SER A 119 5.39 -0.08 12.35
C SER A 119 5.71 -1.43 11.74
N PHE A 120 5.10 -1.73 10.58
CA PHE A 120 5.39 -2.92 9.76
C PHE A 120 6.66 -2.73 8.91
N GLU A 121 7.67 -2.08 9.49
CA GLU A 121 8.94 -1.82 8.83
C GLU A 121 9.63 -3.13 8.44
N GLY A 122 10.08 -3.21 7.19
CA GLY A 122 10.69 -4.43 6.63
C GLY A 122 9.73 -5.53 6.21
N ILE A 123 8.43 -5.41 6.50
CA ILE A 123 7.40 -6.41 6.13
C ILE A 123 6.58 -5.96 4.91
N SER A 124 6.41 -4.65 4.72
CA SER A 124 5.64 -4.11 3.60
C SER A 124 6.31 -4.35 2.23
N ASN A 125 5.57 -4.87 1.25
CA ASN A 125 6.08 -5.08 -0.11
C ASN A 125 6.28 -3.77 -0.89
N GLY A 126 7.20 -3.82 -1.85
CA GLY A 126 7.36 -2.78 -2.85
C GLY A 126 8.00 -3.31 -4.13
N TYR A 127 7.71 -2.62 -5.22
CA TYR A 127 8.14 -2.93 -6.58
C TYR A 127 8.90 -1.74 -7.13
N LEU A 128 9.98 -2.00 -7.88
CA LEU A 128 10.77 -0.99 -8.56
C LEU A 128 10.56 -1.11 -10.07
N PHE A 129 10.75 0.01 -10.77
CA PHE A 129 10.65 0.08 -12.24
C PHE A 129 9.30 -0.38 -12.80
N VAL A 130 8.21 -0.09 -12.08
CA VAL A 130 6.85 -0.44 -12.50
C VAL A 130 6.43 0.44 -13.68
N PRO A 131 6.11 -0.14 -14.84
CA PRO A 131 5.59 0.60 -15.98
C PRO A 131 4.11 0.93 -15.78
N ARG A 132 3.62 1.91 -16.54
CA ARG A 132 2.23 2.40 -16.48
C ARG A 132 1.17 1.29 -16.54
N HIS A 133 1.35 0.30 -17.42
CA HIS A 133 0.36 -0.75 -17.65
C HIS A 133 0.26 -1.80 -16.53
N GLU A 134 1.28 -1.91 -15.67
CA GLU A 134 1.27 -2.80 -14.50
C GLU A 134 0.80 -2.08 -13.23
N LEU A 135 0.57 -0.77 -13.27
CA LEU A 135 0.40 0.05 -12.07
C LEU A 135 -0.76 -0.44 -11.18
N ALA A 136 -1.92 -0.70 -11.78
CA ALA A 136 -3.11 -1.20 -11.08
C ALA A 136 -2.84 -2.54 -10.38
N GLU A 137 -2.18 -3.47 -11.07
CA GLU A 137 -1.81 -4.78 -10.54
C GLU A 137 -0.83 -4.64 -9.38
N ARG A 138 0.22 -3.83 -9.52
CA ARG A 138 1.22 -3.62 -8.45
C ARG A 138 0.65 -2.93 -7.23
N VAL A 139 -0.33 -2.04 -7.42
CA VAL A 139 -1.08 -1.45 -6.30
C VAL A 139 -1.85 -2.55 -5.57
N ALA A 140 -2.63 -3.39 -6.27
CA ALA A 140 -3.36 -4.50 -5.65
C ALA A 140 -2.43 -5.50 -4.93
N ASP A 141 -1.28 -5.81 -5.52
CA ASP A 141 -0.23 -6.63 -4.90
C ASP A 141 0.29 -6.03 -3.58
N CYS A 142 0.52 -4.71 -3.55
CA CYS A 142 0.91 -4.00 -2.35
C CYS A 142 -0.16 -4.11 -1.25
N TYR A 143 -1.45 -4.04 -1.60
CA TYR A 143 -2.53 -4.29 -0.64
C TYR A 143 -2.55 -5.73 -0.15
N ALA A 144 -2.40 -6.71 -1.05
CA ALA A 144 -2.37 -8.13 -0.71
C ALA A 144 -1.22 -8.48 0.26
N SER A 145 -0.17 -7.66 0.34
CA SER A 145 0.98 -7.89 1.22
C SER A 145 0.65 -7.86 2.73
N ILE A 146 -0.48 -7.25 3.13
CA ILE A 146 -0.98 -7.33 4.52
C ILE A 146 -1.28 -8.77 4.94
N PHE A 147 -1.59 -9.63 3.98
CA PHE A 147 -1.88 -11.04 4.21
C PHE A 147 -0.67 -11.93 3.96
N SER A 148 0.53 -11.36 3.76
CA SER A 148 1.75 -12.18 3.70
C SER A 148 1.92 -12.96 5.01
N PRO A 149 2.51 -14.17 4.97
CA PRO A 149 2.72 -14.95 6.19
C PRO A 149 3.48 -14.17 7.27
N GLN A 150 4.46 -13.35 6.87
CA GLN A 150 5.23 -12.49 7.77
C GLN A 150 4.36 -11.42 8.43
N ALA A 151 3.48 -10.75 7.68
CA ALA A 151 2.58 -9.74 8.22
C ALA A 151 1.55 -10.35 9.17
N LEU A 152 1.01 -11.52 8.84
CA LEU A 152 0.06 -12.24 9.70
C LEU A 152 0.70 -12.71 11.01
N LEU A 153 1.91 -13.29 10.94
CA LEU A 153 2.66 -13.67 12.15
C LEU A 153 3.00 -12.47 13.02
N HIS A 154 3.41 -11.35 12.42
CA HIS A 154 3.67 -10.11 13.15
C HIS A 154 2.41 -9.60 13.85
N ALA A 155 1.28 -9.52 13.14
CA ALA A 155 0.01 -9.09 13.71
C ALA A 155 -0.44 -10.02 14.86
N ALA A 156 -0.29 -11.34 14.69
CA ALA A 156 -0.62 -12.31 15.74
C ALA A 156 0.28 -12.15 16.98
N GLN A 157 1.59 -11.98 16.80
CA GLN A 157 2.54 -11.76 17.91
C GLN A 157 2.26 -10.49 18.70
N GLN A 158 1.76 -9.45 18.04
CA GLN A 158 1.42 -8.17 18.66
C GLN A 158 -0.04 -8.11 19.14
N GLY A 159 -0.82 -9.19 18.99
CA GLY A 159 -2.23 -9.23 19.38
C GLY A 159 -3.10 -8.22 18.61
N MET A 160 -2.69 -7.86 17.39
CA MET A 160 -3.39 -6.87 16.58
C MET A 160 -4.68 -7.42 15.99
N ASP A 161 -5.73 -6.62 16.02
CA ASP A 161 -6.90 -6.85 15.18
C ASP A 161 -6.56 -6.51 13.72
N LEU A 162 -6.63 -7.49 12.82
CA LEU A 162 -6.42 -7.26 11.38
C LEU A 162 -7.39 -6.21 10.81
N ARG A 163 -8.58 -6.05 11.39
CA ARG A 163 -9.54 -5.01 10.99
C ARG A 163 -9.09 -3.61 11.39
N SER A 164 -8.13 -3.47 12.29
CA SER A 164 -7.53 -2.19 12.67
C SER A 164 -6.32 -1.81 11.81
N ILE A 165 -5.78 -2.76 11.03
CA ILE A 165 -4.66 -2.51 10.15
C ILE A 165 -5.15 -1.82 8.86
N ARG A 166 -4.32 -0.93 8.34
CA ARG A 166 -4.55 -0.07 7.19
C ARG A 166 -3.33 -0.15 6.28
N VAL A 167 -3.54 0.03 4.99
CA VAL A 167 -2.46 0.03 3.99
C VAL A 167 -2.63 1.22 3.09
N ALA A 168 -1.64 2.09 3.02
CA ALA A 168 -1.53 3.08 1.96
C ALA A 168 -0.49 2.61 0.94
N VAL A 169 -0.65 2.99 -0.32
CA VAL A 169 0.29 2.64 -1.39
C VAL A 169 0.84 3.91 -2.03
N GLY A 170 2.16 4.09 -1.96
CA GLY A 170 2.84 5.22 -2.58
C GLY A 170 3.38 4.86 -3.95
N VAL A 171 3.15 5.75 -4.93
CA VAL A 171 3.74 5.69 -6.27
C VAL A 171 4.74 6.84 -6.37
N GLN A 172 6.02 6.50 -6.46
CA GLN A 172 7.13 7.44 -6.33
C GLN A 172 8.04 7.36 -7.56
N ARG A 173 8.51 8.52 -8.02
CA ARG A 173 9.54 8.56 -9.06
C ARG A 173 10.78 7.78 -8.59
N THR A 174 11.26 6.85 -9.41
CA THR A 174 12.48 6.11 -9.11
C THR A 174 13.67 7.06 -9.15
N ALA A 175 14.40 7.18 -8.04
CA ALA A 175 15.69 7.85 -8.04
C ALA A 175 16.72 6.88 -8.64
N VAL A 176 17.33 7.24 -9.77
CA VAL A 176 18.51 6.54 -10.25
C VAL A 176 19.68 7.04 -9.41
N GLY A 177 20.24 6.17 -8.56
CA GLY A 177 21.45 6.49 -7.81
C GLY A 177 22.55 6.85 -8.81
N ARG A 178 23.03 8.09 -8.75
CA ARG A 178 24.30 8.44 -9.42
C ARG A 178 25.40 7.97 -8.47
N GLY A 179 26.00 6.83 -8.82
CA GLY A 179 27.25 6.37 -8.20
C GLY A 179 28.41 7.30 -8.52
#